data_AF-A0A3D2IGU8-F1
#
_entry.id   AF-A0A3D2IGU8-F1
#
_cell.length_a   1.000
_cell.length_b   1.000
_cell.length_c   1.000
_cell.angle_alpha   90.00
_cell.angle_beta   90.00
_cell.angle_gamma   90.00
#
_symmetry.space_group_name_H-M   'P 1'
#
loop_
_entity.id
_entity.type
_entity.pdbx_description
1 polymer ?
#
loop_
_entity_poly.entity_id
_entity_poly.type
_entity_poly.pdbx_seq_one_letter_code
_entity_poly.pdbx_strand_id
1 'polypeptide(L)' 'TEGTLEEKAKMGIKKTEDYFHSLQIDTKLSDYTDAYENTSEIVKKRFEERNWKGLGERQNITPEDAGKIVALSY' A
#
# COMPACT_ATOMS: atom_id res chain seq x y z
N THR A 1 11.66 -15.01 -17.98
CA THR A 1 10.45 -15.53 -17.29
C THR A 1 10.78 -16.67 -16.33
N GLU A 2 12.01 -16.69 -15.81
CA GLU A 2 12.50 -17.75 -14.91
C GLU A 2 12.18 -17.40 -13.45
N GLY A 3 12.46 -18.35 -12.55
CA GLY A 3 12.17 -18.22 -11.12
C GLY A 3 10.85 -18.86 -10.67
N THR A 4 10.76 -19.04 -9.36
CA THR A 4 9.61 -19.50 -8.59
C THR A 4 8.44 -18.52 -8.69
N LEU A 5 7.25 -18.95 -8.24
CA LEU A 5 6.07 -18.10 -8.19
C LEU A 5 6.31 -16.84 -7.32
N GLU A 6 6.97 -16.99 -6.18
CA GLU A 6 7.27 -15.89 -5.27
C GLU A 6 8.25 -14.89 -5.88
N GLU A 7 9.33 -15.38 -6.52
CA GLU A 7 10.28 -14.52 -7.22
C GLU A 7 9.62 -13.73 -8.35
N LYS A 8 8.73 -14.40 -9.12
CA LYS A 8 7.94 -13.75 -10.16
C LYS A 8 7.01 -12.68 -9.61
N ALA A 9 6.34 -12.94 -8.48
CA ALA A 9 5.48 -11.97 -7.83
C ALA A 9 6.27 -10.74 -7.37
N LYS A 10 7.43 -10.94 -6.72
CA LYS A 10 8.32 -9.85 -6.29
C LYS A 10 8.86 -9.05 -7.48
N MET A 11 9.24 -9.71 -8.57
CA MET A 11 9.62 -9.02 -9.81
C MET A 11 8.47 -8.21 -10.41
N GLY A 12 7.23 -8.69 -10.31
CA GLY A 12 6.04 -7.97 -10.75
C GLY A 12 5.84 -6.66 -9.97
N ILE A 13 5.99 -6.71 -8.64
CA ILE A 13 5.94 -5.51 -7.77
C ILE A 13 7.01 -4.52 -8.21
N LYS A 14 8.27 -4.96 -8.30
CA LYS A 14 9.39 -4.09 -8.69
C LYS A 14 9.17 -3.42 -10.05
N LYS A 15 8.72 -4.17 -11.06
CA LYS A 15 8.48 -3.61 -12.40
C LYS A 15 7.33 -2.59 -12.42
N THR A 16 6.34 -2.75 -11.54
CA THR A 16 5.23 -1.80 -11.41
C THR A 16 5.71 -0.50 -10.77
N GLU A 17 6.53 -0.60 -9.73
CA GLU A 17 7.19 0.54 -9.09
C GLU A 17 8.12 1.28 -10.07
N ASP A 18 9.00 0.55 -10.77
CA ASP A 18 9.89 1.12 -11.80
C ASP A 18 9.08 1.86 -12.89
N TYR A 19 7.91 1.33 -13.27
CA TYR A 19 7.02 1.97 -14.23
C TYR A 19 6.43 3.29 -13.70
N PHE A 20 5.97 3.34 -12.46
CA PHE A 20 5.49 4.60 -11.85
C PHE A 20 6.61 5.65 -11.77
N HIS A 21 7.81 5.26 -11.36
CA HIS A 21 8.96 6.17 -11.35
C HIS A 21 9.33 6.66 -12.76
N SER A 22 9.17 5.83 -13.80
CA SER A 22 9.37 6.27 -15.19
C SER A 22 8.40 7.37 -15.64
N LEU A 23 7.23 7.46 -14.98
CA LEU A 23 6.23 8.51 -15.17
C LEU A 23 6.39 9.68 -14.20
N GLN A 24 7.48 9.70 -13.41
CA GLN A 24 7.73 10.70 -12.36
C GLN A 24 6.65 10.68 -11.26
N ILE A 25 6.15 9.48 -10.95
CA ILE A 25 5.22 9.24 -9.85
C ILE A 25 5.98 8.47 -8.78
N ASP A 26 6.36 9.15 -7.71
CA ASP A 26 6.93 8.53 -6.52
C ASP A 26 5.91 7.60 -5.84
N THR A 27 6.41 6.59 -5.14
CA THR A 27 5.60 5.48 -4.62
C THR A 27 5.61 5.39 -3.10
N LYS A 28 6.31 6.29 -2.42
CA LYS A 28 6.32 6.45 -0.96
C LYS A 28 5.72 7.79 -0.57
N LEU A 29 5.10 7.84 0.61
CA LEU A 29 4.54 9.09 1.13
C LEU A 29 5.65 10.09 1.49
N SER A 30 6.77 9.61 2.03
CA SER A 30 7.94 10.43 2.37
C SER A 30 8.59 11.13 1.16
N ASP A 31 8.40 10.59 -0.05
CA ASP A 31 8.90 11.24 -1.26
C ASP A 31 8.11 12.54 -1.59
N TYR A 32 6.87 12.66 -1.10
CA TYR A 32 5.99 13.79 -1.38
C TYR A 32 5.85 14.81 -0.24
N THR A 33 6.13 14.41 0.99
CA THR A 33 5.92 15.27 2.16
C THR A 33 6.69 14.75 3.36
N ASP A 34 7.20 15.65 4.20
CA ASP A 34 7.80 15.32 5.51
C ASP A 34 6.73 15.11 6.61
N ALA A 35 5.46 15.32 6.31
CA ALA A 35 4.34 15.17 7.25
C ALA A 35 3.49 13.94 6.95
N TYR A 36 4.15 12.81 6.66
CA TYR A 36 3.51 11.54 6.31
C TYR A 36 3.19 10.71 7.56
N GLU A 37 3.86 10.97 8.67
CA GLU A 37 3.68 10.26 9.92
C GLU A 37 2.22 10.39 10.39
N ASN A 38 1.67 9.29 10.92
CA ASN A 38 0.27 9.14 11.34
C ASN A 38 -0.76 8.97 10.21
N THR A 39 -0.36 8.98 8.94
CA THR A 39 -1.31 8.72 7.83
C THR A 39 -2.00 7.36 7.98
N SER A 40 -1.29 6.33 8.46
CA SER A 40 -1.86 5.00 8.76
C SER A 40 -3.04 5.06 9.74
N GLU A 41 -2.89 5.80 10.83
CA GLU A 41 -3.90 5.92 11.88
C GLU A 41 -5.13 6.69 11.37
N ILE A 42 -4.90 7.74 10.56
CA ILE A 42 -5.99 8.50 9.94
C ILE A 42 -6.81 7.60 9.01
N VAL A 43 -6.16 6.77 8.19
CA VAL A 43 -6.83 5.84 7.27
C VAL A 43 -7.63 4.79 8.05
N LYS A 44 -7.02 4.15 9.05
CA LYS A 44 -7.68 3.16 9.91
C LYS A 44 -8.95 3.75 10.56
N LYS A 45 -8.81 4.89 11.25
CA LYS A 45 -9.93 5.58 11.92
C LYS A 45 -11.05 5.91 10.95
N ARG A 46 -10.71 6.40 9.75
CA ARG A 46 -11.68 6.73 8.70
C ARG A 46 -12.46 5.52 8.19
N PHE A 47 -11.86 4.33 8.15
CA PHE A 47 -12.55 3.11 7.75
C PHE A 47 -13.45 2.58 8.87
N GLU A 48 -13.00 2.64 10.13
CA GLU A 48 -13.82 2.32 11.30
C GLU A 48 -15.07 3.21 11.39
N GLU A 49 -14.89 4.53 11.28
CA GLU A 49 -15.98 5.52 11.30
C GLU A 49 -17.01 5.30 10.18
N ARG A 50 -16.57 4.81 9.02
CA ARG A 50 -17.44 4.49 7.87
C ARG A 50 -17.99 3.06 7.92
N ASN A 51 -17.72 2.31 8.97
CA ASN A 51 -18.07 0.89 9.11
C ASN A 51 -17.55 0.02 7.94
N TRP A 52 -16.41 0.40 7.35
CA TRP A 52 -15.71 -0.37 6.30
C TRP A 52 -14.84 -1.44 6.94
N LYS A 53 -15.46 -2.55 7.36
CA LYS A 53 -14.82 -3.62 8.13
C LYS A 53 -14.17 -4.73 7.29
N GLY A 54 -14.50 -4.81 6.01
CA GLY A 54 -13.97 -5.78 5.07
C GLY A 54 -13.71 -5.12 3.72
N LEU A 55 -12.44 -5.02 3.33
CA LEU A 55 -11.99 -4.48 2.05
C LEU A 55 -11.44 -5.61 1.18
N GLY A 56 -11.24 -5.29 -0.11
CA GLY A 56 -10.74 -6.22 -1.11
C GLY A 56 -11.81 -7.16 -1.65
N GLU A 57 -11.42 -7.95 -2.65
CA GLU A 57 -12.29 -8.87 -3.39
C GLU A 57 -12.83 -10.02 -2.52
N ARG A 58 -12.10 -10.37 -1.45
CA ARG A 58 -12.50 -11.39 -0.47
C ARG A 58 -13.08 -10.83 0.82
N GLN A 59 -13.19 -9.50 0.94
CA GLN A 59 -13.71 -8.82 2.15
C GLN A 59 -12.97 -9.19 3.44
N ASN A 60 -11.69 -9.55 3.34
CA ASN A 60 -10.87 -10.04 4.45
C ASN A 60 -9.78 -9.05 4.90
N ILE A 61 -9.68 -7.90 4.25
CA ILE A 61 -8.77 -6.83 4.67
C ILE A 61 -9.50 -5.93 5.66
N THR A 62 -9.03 -5.89 6.90
CA THR A 62 -9.63 -5.08 7.97
C THR A 62 -9.08 -3.65 7.98
N PRO A 63 -9.69 -2.70 8.72
CA PRO A 63 -9.09 -1.39 8.96
C PRO A 63 -7.67 -1.44 9.53
N GLU A 64 -7.37 -2.46 10.35
CA GLU A 64 -6.04 -2.69 10.91
C GLU A 64 -5.03 -3.08 9.83
N ASP A 65 -5.42 -3.97 8.91
CA ASP A 65 -4.57 -4.36 7.79
C ASP A 65 -4.31 -3.20 6.84
N ALA A 66 -5.34 -2.39 6.55
CA ALA A 66 -5.20 -1.18 5.75
C ALA A 66 -4.23 -0.18 6.40
N GLY A 67 -4.33 0.03 7.71
CA GLY A 67 -3.38 0.86 8.47
C GLY A 67 -1.94 0.36 8.33
N LYS A 68 -1.70 -0.94 8.48
CA LYS A 68 -0.37 -1.55 8.31
C LYS A 68 0.18 -1.38 6.89
N ILE A 69 -0.66 -1.59 5.87
CA ILE A 69 -0.26 -1.40 4.47
C ILE A 69 0.20 0.04 4.23
N VAL A 70 -0.55 1.02 4.73
CA VAL A 70 -0.19 2.45 4.59
C VAL A 70 1.09 2.79 5.37
N ALA A 71 1.31 2.20 6.54
CA ALA A 71 2.55 2.41 7.30
C ALA A 71 3.79 1.85 6.57
N LEU A 72 3.63 0.78 5.77
CA LEU A 72 4.70 0.23 4.93
C LEU A 72 5.01 1.09 3.69
N SER A 73 4.11 2.01 3.31
CA SER A 73 4.29 2.95 2.20
C SER A 73 4.81 4.32 2.65
N TYR A 74 5.32 4.44 3.87
CA TYR A 74 6.00 5.65 4.34
C TYR A 74 7.27 5.89 3.52
#